data_AF-A0A9D8N4W5-F1
#
_entry.id   AF-A0A9D8N4W5-F1
#
_cell.length_a   1.000
_cell.length_b   1.000
_cell.length_c   1.000
_cell.angle_alpha   90.00
_cell.angle_beta   90.00
_cell.angle_gamma   90.00
#
_symmetry.space_group_name_H-M   'P 1'
#
loop_
_entity.id
_entity.type
_entity.pdbx_description
1 polymer ?
#
loop_
_entity_poly.entity_id
_entity_poly.type
_entity_poly.pdbx_seq_one_letter_code
_entity_poly.pdbx_strand_id
1 'polypeptide(L)'
;MRDILDEWGLEYYAQNLIPSYLFIRTDEATIKRFANKQFGYIYLYCDRVTHKPSVVPDREIEIFRIVTQAAQSGLEFLDGNPEKYKVGDLVRVTDGPFKGAEGYVKRIKKDRRLVVIISGIAAVATSFIPPELLEKVENSVTELPKND
;
A
#
# COMPACT_ATOMS: atom_id res chain seq x y z
N MET A 1 7.07 8.74 14.44
CA MET A 1 6.43 7.43 14.60
C MET A 1 7.55 6.44 14.88
N ARG A 2 7.47 5.61 15.92
CA ARG A 2 8.54 4.66 16.26
C ARG A 2 8.20 3.34 15.63
N ASP A 3 9.10 2.81 14.81
CA ASP A 3 9.18 1.37 14.60
C ASP A 3 9.27 0.75 16.00
N ILE A 4 8.22 0.02 16.39
CA ILE A 4 8.22 -0.65 17.69
C ILE A 4 9.08 -1.88 17.47
N LEU A 5 10.27 -1.91 18.08
CA LEU A 5 11.01 -3.14 18.24
C LEU A 5 10.35 -3.90 19.39
N ASP A 6 9.79 -5.06 19.10
CA ASP A 6 9.36 -5.97 20.16
C ASP A 6 10.55 -6.75 20.73
N GLU A 7 10.26 -7.64 21.68
CA GLU A 7 11.23 -8.56 22.27
C GLU A 7 11.90 -9.50 21.25
N TRP A 8 11.42 -9.53 20.00
CA TRP A 8 11.95 -10.31 18.88
C TRP A 8 12.78 -9.46 17.90
N GLY A 9 12.88 -8.14 18.13
CA GLY A 9 13.60 -7.21 17.25
C GLY A 9 12.88 -6.93 15.93
N LEU A 10 11.57 -7.20 15.85
CA LEU A 10 10.77 -6.98 14.65
C LEU A 10 10.33 -5.52 14.54
N GLU A 11 10.42 -4.95 13.34
CA GLU A 11 9.89 -3.63 13.02
C GLU A 11 8.48 -3.74 12.45
N TYR A 12 7.51 -3.14 13.16
CA TYR A 12 6.10 -3.19 12.80
C TYR A 12 5.58 -1.85 12.31
N TYR A 13 4.70 -1.91 11.31
CA TYR A 13 3.78 -0.81 11.03
C TYR A 13 2.56 -0.90 11.97
N ALA A 14 2.63 -0.19 13.10
CA ALA A 14 1.68 -0.34 14.22
C ALA A 14 0.33 0.39 14.04
N GLN A 15 0.11 1.08 12.94
CA GLN A 15 -1.20 1.70 12.67
C GLN A 15 -2.15 0.63 12.12
N ASN A 16 -3.06 0.14 12.98
CA ASN A 16 -4.11 -0.81 12.62
C ASN A 16 -5.21 -0.12 11.79
N LEU A 17 -4.82 0.31 10.59
CA LEU A 17 -5.69 1.00 9.63
C LEU A 17 -6.49 0.02 8.79
N ILE A 18 -5.92 -1.16 8.56
CA ILE A 18 -6.58 -2.27 7.89
C ILE A 18 -6.83 -3.32 8.96
N PRO A 19 -8.10 -3.51 9.38
CA PRO A 19 -8.43 -4.50 10.39
C PRO A 19 -7.86 -5.87 10.03
N SER A 20 -7.23 -6.51 11.01
CA SER A 20 -6.66 -7.86 10.90
C SER A 20 -5.41 -7.99 10.01
N TYR A 21 -4.80 -6.89 9.56
CA TYR A 21 -3.51 -6.91 8.87
C TYR A 21 -2.42 -6.23 9.70
N LEU A 22 -1.23 -6.84 9.68
CA LEU A 22 -0.01 -6.31 10.28
C LEU A 22 1.11 -6.37 9.25
N PHE A 23 1.76 -5.24 8.99
CA PHE A 23 2.92 -5.18 8.10
C PHE A 23 4.20 -5.23 8.92
N ILE A 24 5.09 -6.14 8.56
CA ILE A 24 6.33 -6.43 9.30
C ILE A 24 7.49 -6.38 8.32
N ARG A 25 8.53 -5.61 8.67
CA ARG A 25 9.79 -5.55 7.91
C ARG A 25 10.78 -6.52 8.53
N THR A 26 11.07 -7.62 7.85
CA THR A 26 11.99 -8.67 8.32
C THR A 26 12.35 -9.62 7.17
N ASP A 27 13.35 -10.49 7.38
CA ASP A 27 13.63 -11.60 6.46
C ASP A 27 12.62 -12.77 6.58
N GLU A 28 12.61 -13.63 5.56
CA GLU A 28 11.70 -14.77 5.43
C GLU A 28 11.87 -15.82 6.56
N ALA A 29 13.08 -16.05 7.04
CA ALA A 29 13.33 -17.05 8.09
C ALA A 29 12.77 -16.56 9.42
N THR A 30 12.97 -15.28 9.74
CA THR A 30 12.49 -14.66 10.97
C THR A 30 10.96 -14.61 11.02
N ILE A 31 10.28 -14.18 9.93
CA ILE A 31 8.81 -14.09 9.93
C ILE A 31 8.14 -15.47 10.05
N LYS A 32 8.71 -16.50 9.42
CA LYS A 32 8.23 -17.88 9.56
C LYS A 32 8.38 -18.41 10.98
N ARG A 33 9.53 -18.15 11.61
CA ARG A 33 9.75 -18.50 13.02
C ARG A 33 8.77 -17.79 13.94
N PHE A 34 8.53 -16.50 13.71
CA PHE A 34 7.57 -15.71 14.48
C PHE A 34 6.15 -16.29 14.35
N ALA A 35 5.64 -16.47 13.13
CA ALA A 35 4.29 -17.01 12.92
C ALA A 35 4.10 -18.41 13.54
N ASN A 36 5.10 -19.29 13.41
CA ASN A 36 5.06 -20.62 14.02
C ASN A 36 4.98 -20.56 15.56
N LYS A 37 5.60 -19.56 16.19
CA LYS A 37 5.57 -19.38 17.65
C LYS A 37 4.29 -18.74 18.15
N GLN A 38 3.59 -17.99 17.32
CA GLN A 38 2.34 -17.31 17.68
C GLN A 38 1.11 -18.23 17.60
N PHE A 39 1.29 -19.56 17.55
CA PHE A 39 0.26 -20.60 17.72
C PHE A 39 -1.16 -20.26 17.19
N GLY A 40 -1.27 -19.89 15.90
CA GLY A 40 -2.57 -19.67 15.25
C GLY A 40 -3.24 -18.32 15.53
N TYR A 41 -2.59 -17.41 16.27
CA TYR A 41 -3.03 -16.02 16.41
C TYR A 41 -2.66 -15.15 15.21
N ILE A 42 -1.57 -15.49 14.52
CA ILE A 42 -1.06 -14.75 13.35
C ILE A 42 -0.85 -15.74 12.20
N TYR A 43 -1.38 -15.39 11.03
CA TYR A 43 -1.20 -16.14 9.79
C TYR A 43 -0.40 -15.31 8.80
N LEU A 44 0.55 -15.94 8.11
CA LEU A 44 1.28 -15.29 7.02
C LEU A 44 0.36 -15.16 5.81
N TYR A 45 0.29 -13.95 5.27
CA TYR A 45 -0.30 -13.75 3.95
C TYR A 45 0.70 -14.29 2.92
N CYS A 46 0.34 -15.39 2.25
CA CYS A 46 1.21 -16.06 1.29
C CYS A 46 0.72 -15.88 -0.14
N ASP A 47 1.67 -15.78 -1.06
CA ASP A 47 1.39 -15.81 -2.48
C ASP A 47 0.82 -17.18 -2.86
N ARG A 48 -0.25 -17.17 -3.66
CA ARG A 48 -1.02 -18.39 -3.95
C ARG A 48 -0.29 -19.38 -4.85
N VAL A 49 0.71 -18.91 -5.61
CA VAL A 49 1.45 -19.74 -6.57
C VAL A 49 2.71 -20.31 -5.93
N THR A 50 3.48 -19.46 -5.25
CA THR A 50 4.78 -19.82 -4.66
C THR A 50 4.65 -20.36 -3.24
N HIS A 51 3.50 -20.14 -2.58
CA HIS A 51 3.26 -20.46 -1.17
C HIS A 51 4.25 -19.80 -0.20
N LYS A 52 4.98 -18.78 -0.66
CA LYS A 52 5.90 -17.99 0.17
C LYS A 52 5.18 -16.80 0.78
N PRO A 53 5.64 -16.28 1.93
CA PRO A 53 5.13 -15.03 2.49
C PRO A 53 5.19 -13.92 1.43
N SER A 54 4.08 -13.21 1.23
CA SER A 54 4.01 -12.13 0.25
C SER A 54 4.82 -10.94 0.72
N VAL A 55 5.67 -10.42 -0.17
CA VAL A 55 6.46 -9.22 0.06
C VAL A 55 5.68 -8.02 -0.43
N VAL A 56 5.46 -7.04 0.44
CA VAL A 56 4.95 -5.72 0.04
C VAL A 56 6.15 -4.89 -0.44
N PRO A 57 6.12 -4.33 -1.67
CA PRO A 57 7.19 -3.45 -2.13
C PRO A 57 7.39 -2.25 -1.21
N ASP A 58 8.65 -1.87 -0.98
CA ASP A 58 8.99 -0.74 -0.09
C ASP A 58 8.26 0.55 -0.49
N ARG A 59 8.15 0.79 -1.79
CA ARG A 59 7.43 1.95 -2.32
C ARG A 59 5.94 1.95 -1.95
N GLU A 60 5.26 0.80 -2.00
CA GLU A 60 3.83 0.71 -1.66
C GLU A 60 3.61 1.03 -0.18
N ILE A 61 4.43 0.48 0.72
CA ILE A 61 4.29 0.72 2.16
C ILE A 61 4.72 2.13 2.55
N GLU A 62 5.66 2.75 1.85
CA GLU A 62 6.03 4.17 2.03
C GLU A 62 4.89 5.10 1.63
N ILE A 63 4.28 4.89 0.46
CA ILE A 63 3.14 5.67 -0.01
C ILE A 63 1.95 5.51 0.95
N PHE A 64 1.67 4.27 1.38
CA PHE A 64 0.61 3.99 2.33
C PHE A 64 0.86 4.71 3.66
N ARG A 65 2.12 4.73 4.13
CA ARG A 65 2.56 5.52 5.29
C ARG A 65 2.26 7.01 5.11
N ILE A 66 2.65 7.61 3.99
CA ILE A 66 2.40 9.03 3.71
C ILE A 66 0.90 9.34 3.83
N VAL A 67 0.07 8.58 3.11
CA VAL A 67 -1.38 8.84 3.04
C VAL A 67 -2.06 8.67 4.39
N THR A 68 -1.68 7.63 5.13
CA THR A 68 -2.35 7.29 6.38
C THR A 68 -1.87 8.10 7.58
N GLN A 69 -0.65 8.63 7.52
CA GLN A 69 -0.16 9.61 8.49
C GLN A 69 -0.72 11.00 8.26
N ALA A 70 -0.88 11.40 7.00
CA ALA A 70 -1.34 12.73 6.64
C ALA A 70 -2.84 12.96 6.88
N ALA A 71 -3.65 11.90 6.81
CA ALA A 71 -5.10 12.02 6.91
C ALA A 71 -5.62 11.50 8.26
N GLN A 72 -5.86 12.42 9.21
CA GLN A 72 -6.60 12.13 10.43
C GLN A 72 -8.12 11.92 10.17
N SER A 73 -8.63 12.40 9.04
CA SER A 73 -10.00 12.19 8.56
C SER A 73 -10.06 12.19 7.02
N GLY A 74 -11.05 11.51 6.43
CA GLY A 74 -11.31 11.57 4.99
C GLY A 74 -10.64 10.48 4.12
N LEU A 75 -9.96 9.49 4.72
CA LEU A 75 -9.59 8.28 3.99
C LEU A 75 -10.79 7.35 3.83
N GLU A 76 -10.89 6.73 2.65
CA GLU A 76 -11.88 5.70 2.37
C GLU A 76 -11.19 4.44 1.89
N PHE A 77 -11.33 3.36 2.66
CA PHE A 77 -10.95 2.01 2.22
C PHE A 77 -11.98 1.54 1.20
N LEU A 78 -11.49 1.18 0.02
CA LEU A 78 -12.34 0.80 -1.09
C LEU A 78 -12.58 -0.70 -1.08
N ASP A 79 -13.85 -1.10 -1.22
CA ASP A 79 -14.23 -2.51 -1.18
C ASP A 79 -13.80 -3.30 -2.42
N GLY A 80 -13.59 -4.61 -2.24
CA GLY A 80 -13.29 -5.56 -3.30
C GLY A 80 -11.81 -5.62 -3.70
N ASN A 81 -11.52 -6.18 -4.89
CA ASN A 81 -10.14 -6.40 -5.34
C ASN A 81 -9.40 -5.06 -5.55
N PRO A 82 -8.29 -4.77 -4.83
CA PRO A 82 -7.51 -3.54 -5.00
C PRO A 82 -7.02 -3.31 -6.43
N GLU A 83 -6.73 -4.37 -7.18
CA GLU A 83 -6.18 -4.30 -8.53
C GLU A 83 -7.13 -3.60 -9.53
N LYS A 84 -8.45 -3.61 -9.28
CA LYS A 84 -9.42 -2.89 -10.13
C LYS A 84 -9.29 -1.37 -10.07
N TYR A 85 -8.47 -0.86 -9.15
CA TYR A 85 -8.19 0.55 -8.99
C TYR A 85 -6.87 1.00 -9.64
N LYS A 86 -6.05 0.08 -10.17
CA LYS A 86 -4.85 0.38 -10.98
C LYS A 86 -5.23 0.77 -12.42
N VAL A 87 -6.06 1.80 -12.56
CA VAL A 87 -6.60 2.25 -13.86
C VAL A 87 -6.64 3.77 -13.89
N GLY A 88 -6.27 4.35 -15.04
CA GLY A 88 -6.19 5.80 -15.24
C GLY A 88 -4.74 6.28 -15.23
N ASP A 89 -4.57 7.59 -15.02
CA ASP A 89 -3.24 8.20 -14.92
C ASP A 89 -2.60 7.84 -13.57
N LEU A 90 -1.40 7.26 -13.61
CA LEU A 90 -0.51 7.20 -12.45
C LEU A 90 0.07 8.61 -12.25
N VAL A 91 -0.10 9.13 -11.04
CA VAL A 91 0.35 10.49 -10.69
C VAL A 91 1.14 10.47 -9.39
N ARG A 92 1.96 11.49 -9.19
CA ARG A 92 2.64 11.82 -7.95
C ARG A 92 2.08 13.13 -7.41
N VAL A 93 1.84 13.18 -6.10
CA VAL A 93 1.50 14.42 -5.41
C VAL A 93 2.78 15.22 -5.16
N THR A 94 2.82 16.46 -5.65
CA THR A 94 4.02 17.31 -5.60
C THR A 94 4.09 18.21 -4.36
N ASP A 95 2.95 18.50 -3.74
CA ASP A 95 2.88 19.34 -2.54
C ASP A 95 1.69 19.03 -1.62
N GLY A 96 1.67 19.65 -0.44
CA GLY A 96 0.61 19.49 0.56
C GLY A 96 0.76 18.23 1.42
N PRO A 97 -0.29 17.82 2.15
CA PRO A 97 -0.21 16.76 3.14
C PRO A 97 0.18 15.40 2.55
N PHE A 98 -0.18 15.15 1.29
CA PHE A 98 0.08 13.89 0.60
C PHE A 98 1.34 13.92 -0.27
N LYS A 99 2.18 14.97 -0.16
CA LYS A 99 3.40 15.12 -0.96
C LYS A 99 4.25 13.84 -0.98
N GLY A 100 4.65 13.44 -2.19
CA GLY A 100 5.44 12.23 -2.44
C GLY A 100 4.60 10.95 -2.61
N ALA A 101 3.30 10.97 -2.30
CA ALA A 101 2.41 9.84 -2.57
C ALA A 101 2.21 9.67 -4.07
N GLU A 102 2.33 8.43 -4.56
CA GLU A 102 1.97 8.05 -5.92
C GLU A 102 0.72 7.19 -5.91
N GLY A 103 -0.11 7.33 -6.93
CA GLY A 103 -1.34 6.57 -7.03
C GLY A 103 -2.11 6.89 -8.29
N TYR A 104 -3.30 6.31 -8.39
CA TYR A 104 -4.16 6.44 -9.55
C TYR A 104 -5.26 7.48 -9.29
N VAL A 105 -5.48 8.39 -10.22
CA VAL A 105 -6.58 9.36 -10.10
C VAL A 105 -7.88 8.68 -10.51
N LYS A 106 -8.87 8.65 -9.61
CA LYS A 106 -10.21 8.11 -9.90
C LYS A 106 -11.30 9.02 -9.40
N ARG A 107 -12.43 9.03 -10.12
CA ARG A 107 -13.64 9.74 -9.69
C ARG A 107 -14.44 8.84 -8.75
N ILE A 108 -14.52 9.21 -7.48
CA ILE A 108 -15.26 8.47 -6.43
C ILE A 108 -16.24 9.45 -5.79
N LYS A 109 -17.52 9.09 -5.71
CA LYS A 109 -18.60 9.96 -5.18
C LYS A 109 -18.61 11.39 -5.77
N LYS A 110 -18.27 11.51 -7.06
CA LYS A 110 -18.13 12.75 -7.87
C LYS A 110 -16.86 13.57 -7.62
N ASP A 111 -16.01 13.19 -6.67
CA ASP A 111 -14.74 13.85 -6.42
C ASP A 111 -13.59 13.13 -7.12
N ARG A 112 -12.61 13.91 -7.61
CA ARG A 112 -11.32 13.37 -8.06
C ARG A 112 -10.47 13.10 -6.83
N ARG A 113 -10.15 11.83 -6.60
CA ARG A 113 -9.38 11.37 -5.44
C ARG A 113 -8.19 10.56 -5.92
N LEU A 114 -7.08 10.64 -5.20
CA LEU A 114 -5.94 9.77 -5.41
C LEU A 114 -6.23 8.43 -4.74
N VAL A 115 -6.00 7.34 -5.46
CA VAL A 115 -6.13 5.98 -4.94
C VAL A 115 -4.74 5.37 -4.84
N VAL A 116 -4.34 5.03 -3.61
CA VAL A 116 -3.10 4.31 -3.31
C VAL A 116 -3.40 2.85 -3.01
N ILE A 117 -2.50 1.95 -3.40
CA ILE A 117 -2.77 0.51 -3.42
C ILE A 117 -1.61 -0.22 -2.75
N ILE A 118 -1.95 -1.12 -1.83
CA ILE A 118 -1.08 -2.23 -1.42
C ILE A 118 -1.60 -3.46 -2.17
N SER A 119 -0.77 -3.98 -3.07
CA SER A 119 -1.16 -5.04 -3.99
C SER A 119 -1.72 -6.25 -3.25
N GLY A 120 -2.90 -6.73 -3.67
CA GLY A 120 -3.60 -7.87 -3.05
C GLY A 120 -4.17 -7.65 -1.64
N ILE A 121 -3.96 -6.49 -1.01
CA ILE A 121 -4.37 -6.21 0.36
C ILE A 121 -5.43 -5.12 0.44
N ALA A 122 -5.13 -3.91 -0.03
CA ALA A 122 -6.05 -2.77 0.12
C ALA A 122 -5.89 -1.71 -0.97
N ALA A 123 -6.98 -1.01 -1.26
CA ALA A 123 -6.98 0.24 -1.99
C ALA A 123 -7.59 1.34 -1.12
N VAL A 124 -6.92 2.50 -1.04
CA VAL A 124 -7.32 3.62 -0.18
C VAL A 124 -7.45 4.87 -1.02
N ALA A 125 -8.60 5.52 -0.95
CA ALA A 125 -8.83 6.84 -1.53
C ALA A 125 -8.52 7.94 -0.51
N THR A 126 -7.65 8.89 -0.89
CA THR A 126 -7.38 10.13 -0.14
C THR A 126 -8.59 11.06 -0.16
N SER A 127 -8.64 12.12 0.64
CA SER A 127 -9.55 13.25 0.36
C SER A 127 -9.25 13.92 -0.99
N PHE A 128 -10.06 14.91 -1.39
CA PHE A 128 -9.82 15.66 -2.63
C PHE A 128 -8.40 16.25 -2.68
N ILE A 129 -7.74 16.11 -3.83
CA ILE A 129 -6.43 16.71 -4.11
C ILE A 129 -6.58 17.67 -5.30
N PRO A 130 -6.19 18.95 -5.15
CA PRO A 130 -6.18 19.89 -6.25
C PRO A 130 -5.34 19.38 -7.44
N PRO A 131 -5.83 19.45 -8.69
CA PRO A 131 -5.11 18.95 -9.86
C PRO A 131 -3.72 19.56 -10.06
N GLU A 132 -3.52 20.79 -9.59
CA GLU A 132 -2.26 21.54 -9.66
C GLU A 132 -1.14 20.88 -8.85
N LEU A 133 -1.51 20.08 -7.84
CA LEU A 133 -0.57 19.33 -6.99
C LEU A 133 -0.27 17.94 -7.55
N LEU A 134 -0.76 17.60 -8.75
CA LEU A 134 -0.59 16.29 -9.36
C LEU A 134 0.30 16.39 -10.59
N GLU A 135 1.33 15.56 -10.60
CA GLU A 135 2.23 15.38 -11.73
C GLU A 135 2.05 13.96 -12.29
N LYS A 136 1.95 13.81 -13.62
CA LYS A 136 1.89 12.48 -14.23
C LYS A 136 3.23 11.77 -14.05
N VAL A 137 3.18 10.51 -13.62
CA VAL A 137 4.35 9.63 -13.63
C VAL A 137 4.37 8.94 -14.99
N GLU A 138 5.41 9.19 -15.79
CA GLU A 138 5.62 8.44 -17.02
C GLU A 138 5.88 6.98 -16.65
N ASN A 139 4.92 6.12 -16.95
CA ASN A 139 5.20 4.69 -17.03
C ASN A 139 6.05 4.49 -18.28
N SER A 140 7.36 4.29 -18.10
CA SER A 140 8.17 3.61 -19.10
C SER A 140 7.65 2.17 -19.19
N VAL A 141 6.52 1.97 -19.87
CA VAL A 141 6.09 0.65 -20.28
C VAL A 141 7.12 0.19 -21.30
N THR A 142 8.00 -0.71 -20.89
CA THR A 142 8.70 -1.57 -21.85
C THR A 142 7.61 -2.35 -22.56
N GLU A 143 7.20 -1.89 -23.74
CA GLU A 143 6.42 -2.70 -24.65
C GLU A 143 7.22 -3.99 -24.88
N LEU A 144 6.70 -5.12 -24.39
CA LEU A 144 7.19 -6.43 -24.82
C LEU A 144 7.05 -6.46 -26.34
N PRO A 145 8.10 -6.80 -27.10
CA PRO A 145 8.02 -6.83 -28.55
C PRO A 145 6.89 -7.78 -28.96
N LYS A 146 5.98 -7.28 -29.80
CA LYS A 146 5.01 -8.12 -30.50
C LYS A 146 5.82 -9.06 -31.39
N ASN A 147 5.78 -10.35 -31.10
CA ASN A 147 6.22 -11.35 -32.08
C ASN A 147 5.19 -11.33 -33.22
N ASP A 148 5.61 -10.80 -34.37
CA ASP A 148 5.02 -11.10 -35.68
C ASP A 148 5.38 -12.52 -36.12
#